data_AF-A0A2K3MFU9-F1
#
_entry.id   AF-A0A2K3MFU9-F1
#
_cell.length_a   1.000
_cell.length_b   1.000
_cell.length_c   1.000
_cell.angle_alpha   90.00
_cell.angle_beta   90.00
_cell.angle_gamma   90.00
#
_symmetry.space_group_name_H-M   'P 1'
#
loop_
_entity.id
_entity.type
_entity.pdbx_description
1 polymer ?
#
loop_
_entity_poly.entity_id
_entity_poly.type
_entity_poly.pdbx_seq_one_letter_code
_entity_poly.pdbx_strand_id
1 'polypeptide(L)'
;MEVNTTRMLTLNGSNYALWKSKMKDLLYVKNFHEPVFATEKPTGKTDDEWNLLHRQVCGYIQQWVDDNVLNHISGEKHTKSLWDKLEQL
;
A
#
# COMPACT_ATOMS: atom_id res chain seq x y z
N MET A 1 13.12 4.79 15.48
CA MET A 1 14.05 4.55 14.35
C MET A 1 13.41 5.16 13.12
N GLU A 2 14.01 6.19 12.54
CA GLU A 2 13.59 6.66 11.23
C GLU A 2 13.95 5.58 10.20
N VAL A 3 12.92 5.02 9.56
CA VAL A 3 13.16 4.15 8.41
C VAL A 3 13.82 5.02 7.36
N ASN A 4 15.07 4.72 7.01
CA ASN A 4 15.82 5.45 5.99
C ASN A 4 15.15 5.20 4.63
N THR A 5 14.18 6.05 4.28
CA THR A 5 13.34 5.97 3.06
C THR A 5 14.08 6.44 1.81
N THR A 6 15.30 6.95 1.95
CA THR A 6 16.14 7.50 0.87
C THR A 6 16.57 6.45 -0.19
N ARG A 7 16.22 5.17 0.02
CA ARG A 7 16.43 4.06 -0.94
C ARG A 7 15.14 3.44 -1.47
N MET A 8 13.98 4.02 -1.14
CA MET A 8 12.71 3.49 -1.63
C MET A 8 12.55 3.82 -3.12
N LEU A 9 12.02 2.85 -3.86
CA LEU A 9 11.82 2.92 -5.30
C LEU A 9 10.41 3.44 -5.56
N THR A 10 10.26 4.33 -6.53
CA THR A 10 8.93 4.74 -7.03
C THR A 10 8.46 3.78 -8.12
N LEU A 11 7.20 3.36 -8.07
CA LEU A 11 6.59 2.47 -9.07
C LEU A 11 6.30 3.25 -10.35
N ASN A 12 6.89 2.83 -11.47
CA ASN A 12 6.79 3.52 -12.76
C ASN A 12 6.15 2.69 -13.88
N GLY A 13 5.62 1.51 -13.54
CA GLY A 13 5.00 0.55 -14.46
C GLY A 13 5.94 -0.52 -15.02
N SER A 14 7.26 -0.34 -14.93
CA SER A 14 8.24 -1.34 -15.41
C SER A 14 8.93 -2.12 -14.30
N ASN A 15 8.81 -1.65 -13.05
CA ASN A 15 9.61 -2.11 -11.92
C ASN A 15 8.77 -2.75 -10.79
N TYR A 16 7.56 -3.23 -11.11
CA TYR A 16 6.60 -3.73 -10.12
C TYR A 16 7.18 -4.80 -9.20
N ALA A 17 7.89 -5.82 -9.72
CA ALA A 17 8.42 -6.90 -8.89
C ALA A 17 9.39 -6.41 -7.78
N LEU A 18 10.30 -5.49 -8.12
CA LEU A 18 11.25 -4.92 -7.17
C LEU A 18 10.57 -3.97 -6.19
N TRP A 19 9.67 -3.13 -6.71
CA TRP A 19 8.86 -2.22 -5.90
C TRP A 19 8.01 -2.99 -4.89
N LYS A 20 7.34 -4.06 -5.31
CA LYS A 20 6.46 -4.92 -4.50
C LYS A 20 7.22 -5.48 -3.31
N SER A 21 8.43 -6.01 -3.53
CA SER A 21 9.26 -6.55 -2.44
C SER A 21 9.59 -5.48 -1.40
N LYS A 22 10.07 -4.31 -1.84
CA LYS A 22 10.43 -3.21 -0.93
C LYS A 22 9.23 -2.62 -0.20
N MET A 23 8.12 -2.44 -0.91
CA MET A 23 6.89 -1.91 -0.33
C MET A 23 6.33 -2.88 0.71
N LYS A 24 6.31 -4.17 0.42
CA LYS A 24 5.87 -5.20 1.37
C LYS A 24 6.67 -5.10 2.67
N ASP A 25 8.00 -5.05 2.61
CA ASP A 25 8.84 -4.92 3.80
C ASP A 25 8.53 -3.63 4.59
N LEU A 26 8.35 -2.50 3.90
CA LEU A 26 7.97 -1.23 4.54
C LEU A 26 6.62 -1.31 5.24
N LEU A 27 5.62 -1.95 4.62
CA LEU A 27 4.30 -2.13 5.22
C LEU A 27 4.37 -2.97 6.50
N TYR A 28 5.20 -4.01 6.55
CA TYR A 28 5.43 -4.78 7.78
C TYR A 28 6.12 -3.93 8.85
N VAL A 29 7.20 -3.22 8.52
CA VAL A 29 7.93 -2.36 9.47
C VAL A 29 7.04 -1.26 10.05
N LYS A 30 6.08 -0.75 9.27
CA LYS A 30 5.13 0.30 9.68
C LYS A 30 3.87 -0.23 10.36
N ASN A 31 3.70 -1.55 10.51
CA ASN A 31 2.44 -2.19 10.94
C ASN A 31 1.23 -1.86 10.02
N PHE A 32 1.49 -1.63 8.74
CA PHE A 32 0.49 -1.34 7.70
C PHE A 32 0.17 -2.55 6.82
N HIS A 33 0.66 -3.74 7.20
CA HIS A 33 0.50 -4.97 6.43
C HIS A 33 -0.93 -5.54 6.49
N GLU A 34 -1.67 -5.31 7.59
CA GLU A 34 -3.01 -5.88 7.82
C GLU A 34 -4.01 -5.58 6.69
N PRO A 35 -4.30 -4.32 6.30
CA PRO A 35 -5.31 -4.02 5.28
C PRO A 35 -4.95 -4.49 3.86
N VAL A 36 -3.70 -4.94 3.64
CA VAL A 36 -3.22 -5.45 2.36
C VAL A 36 -3.30 -6.97 2.33
N PHE A 37 -2.81 -7.64 3.37
CA PHE A 37 -2.55 -9.07 3.34
C PHE A 37 -3.50 -9.90 4.22
N ALA A 38 -4.26 -9.28 5.12
CA ALA A 38 -5.27 -10.01 5.88
C ALA A 38 -6.44 -10.42 4.96
N THR A 39 -6.96 -11.63 5.18
CA THR A 39 -8.15 -12.11 4.47
C THR A 39 -9.41 -11.41 4.96
N GLU A 40 -9.44 -11.09 6.26
CA GLU A 40 -10.60 -10.52 6.96
C GLU A 40 -10.16 -9.42 7.93
N LYS A 41 -11.12 -8.57 8.34
CA LYS A 41 -10.89 -7.55 9.35
C LYS A 41 -10.57 -8.22 10.71
N PRO A 42 -9.50 -7.80 11.41
CA PRO A 42 -9.15 -8.36 12.72
C PRO A 42 -10.28 -8.22 13.76
N THR A 43 -10.44 -9.26 14.59
CA THR A 43 -11.36 -9.23 15.73
C THR A 43 -10.91 -8.18 16.75
N GLY A 44 -11.84 -7.34 17.19
CA GLY A 44 -11.56 -6.25 18.13
C GLY A 44 -11.26 -4.88 17.48
N LYS A 45 -11.21 -4.79 16.15
CA LYS A 45 -11.11 -3.52 15.43
C LYS A 45 -12.50 -3.02 14.98
N THR A 46 -12.83 -1.78 15.30
CA THR A 46 -14.07 -1.16 14.83
C THR A 46 -14.05 -0.94 13.31
N ASP A 47 -15.22 -0.75 12.70
CA ASP A 47 -15.28 -0.43 11.27
C ASP A 47 -14.60 0.90 10.94
N ASP A 48 -14.73 1.90 11.82
CA ASP A 48 -14.11 3.20 11.63
C ASP A 48 -12.58 3.14 11.70
N GLU A 49 -12.02 2.42 12.68
CA GLU A 49 -10.57 2.19 12.78
C GLU A 49 -10.04 1.40 11.58
N TRP A 50 -10.82 0.43 11.09
CA TRP A 50 -10.45 -0.36 9.92
C TRP A 50 -10.46 0.46 8.63
N ASN A 51 -11.50 1.28 8.43
CA ASN A 51 -11.61 2.18 7.29
C ASN A 51 -10.53 3.28 7.32
N LEU A 52 -10.21 3.80 8.51
CA LEU A 52 -9.12 4.74 8.70
C LEU A 52 -7.77 4.11 8.34
N LEU A 53 -7.52 2.89 8.81
CA LEU A 53 -6.30 2.15 8.49
C LEU A 53 -6.18 1.92 6.98
N HIS A 54 -7.26 1.49 6.31
CA HIS A 54 -7.28 1.36 4.85
C HIS A 54 -6.89 2.68 4.15
N ARG A 55 -7.47 3.80 4.57
CA ARG A 55 -7.18 5.12 4.01
C ARG A 55 -5.70 5.51 4.20
N GLN A 56 -5.17 5.27 5.39
CA GLN A 56 -3.76 5.55 5.72
C GLN A 56 -2.81 4.73 4.86
N VAL A 57 -3.07 3.43 4.70
CA VAL A 57 -2.19 2.56 3.91
C VAL A 57 -2.32 2.85 2.41
N CYS A 58 -3.50 3.21 1.90
CA CYS A 58 -3.64 3.68 0.52
C CYS A 58 -2.75 4.91 0.27
N GLY A 59 -2.84 5.94 1.11
CA GLY A 59 -2.01 7.14 0.96
C GLY A 59 -0.51 6.83 1.09
N TYR A 60 -0.15 5.93 2.02
CA TYR A 60 1.23 5.50 2.21
C TYR A 60 1.80 4.73 1.01
N ILE A 61 0.98 3.96 0.29
CA ILE A 61 1.40 3.29 -0.94
C ILE A 61 1.53 4.32 -2.07
N GLN A 62 0.54 5.20 -2.23
CA GLN A 62 0.45 6.17 -3.33
C GLN A 62 1.63 7.14 -3.39
N GLN A 63 2.22 7.55 -2.26
CA GLN A 63 3.43 8.39 -2.24
C GLN A 63 4.66 7.74 -2.91
N TRP A 64 4.64 6.41 -3.13
CA TRP A 64 5.72 5.65 -3.77
C TRP A 64 5.33 5.17 -5.17
N VAL A 65 4.37 5.83 -5.81
CA VAL A 65 3.86 5.51 -7.13
C VAL A 65 3.97 6.77 -8.01
N ASP A 66 4.53 6.64 -9.20
CA ASP A 66 4.64 7.76 -10.15
C ASP A 66 3.26 8.14 -10.68
N ASP A 67 3.11 9.40 -11.10
CA ASP A 67 1.82 9.96 -11.54
C ASP A 67 1.16 9.15 -12.66
N ASN A 68 1.95 8.57 -13.57
CA ASN A 68 1.43 7.75 -14.67
C ASN A 68 0.68 6.51 -14.15
N VAL A 69 1.18 5.85 -13.11
CA VAL A 69 0.56 4.69 -12.47
C VAL A 69 -0.54 5.13 -11.50
N LEU A 70 -0.33 6.23 -10.77
CA LEU A 70 -1.26 6.75 -9.77
C LEU A 70 -2.66 7.04 -10.37
N ASN A 71 -2.70 7.56 -11.59
CA ASN A 71 -3.95 7.84 -12.30
C ASN A 71 -4.86 6.61 -12.46
N HIS A 72 -4.29 5.40 -12.51
CA HIS A 72 -5.06 4.16 -12.63
C HIS A 72 -5.66 3.70 -11.29
N ILE A 73 -5.07 4.09 -10.16
CA ILE A 73 -5.43 3.58 -8.83
C ILE A 73 -6.03 4.65 -7.89
N SER A 74 -6.13 5.90 -8.33
CA SER A 74 -6.58 7.04 -7.52
C SER A 74 -8.00 6.90 -6.95
N GLY A 75 -8.86 6.11 -7.60
CA GLY A 75 -10.22 5.82 -7.14
C GLY A 75 -10.35 4.72 -6.08
N GLU A 76 -9.29 3.97 -5.81
CA GLU A 76 -9.34 2.82 -4.90
C GLU A 76 -9.43 3.25 -3.44
N LYS A 77 -10.47 2.79 -2.74
CA LYS A 77 -10.71 3.12 -1.32
C LYS A 77 -10.22 2.04 -0.36
N HIS A 78 -10.09 0.81 -0.84
CA HIS A 78 -9.58 -0.32 -0.08
C HIS A 78 -8.18 -0.69 -0.54
N THR A 79 -7.29 -0.84 0.44
CA THR A 79 -5.87 -1.06 0.21
C THR A 79 -5.58 -2.38 -0.51
N LYS A 80 -6.35 -3.44 -0.23
CA LYS A 80 -6.23 -4.71 -0.96
C LYS A 80 -6.57 -4.56 -2.44
N SER A 81 -7.70 -3.92 -2.76
CA SER A 81 -8.08 -3.63 -4.15
C SER A 81 -7.04 -2.77 -4.86
N LEU A 82 -6.50 -1.76 -4.17
CA LEU A 82 -5.40 -0.94 -4.69
C LEU A 82 -4.16 -1.79 -5.01
N TRP A 83 -3.76 -2.67 -4.08
CA TRP A 83 -2.60 -3.54 -4.24
C TRP A 83 -2.77 -4.54 -5.39
N ASP A 84 -3.93 -5.18 -5.48
CA ASP A 84 -4.26 -6.14 -6.53
C ASP A 84 -4.29 -5.46 -7.91
N LYS A 85 -4.79 -4.22 -7.97
CA LYS A 85 -4.79 -3.44 -9.21
C LYS A 85 -3.39 -3.05 -9.65
N LEU A 86 -2.50 -2.69 -8.73
CA LEU A 86 -1.09 -2.43 -9.05
C LEU A 86 -0.37 -3.67 -9.60
N GLU A 87 -0.80 -4.89 -9.25
CA GLU A 87 -0.26 -6.14 -9.80
C GLU A 87 -0.73 -6.42 -11.24
N GLN A 88 -1.83 -5.80 -11.67
CA GLN A 88 -2.45 -6.02 -12.98
C GLN A 88 -2.08 -4.96 -14.02
N LEU A 89 -1.42 -3.87 -13.61
CA LEU A 89 -0.91 -2.81 -14.49
C LEU A 89 0.41 -3.22 -15.15
#